data_AF-A0A843GM13-F1
#
_entry.id   AF-A0A843GM13-F1
#
_cell.length_a   1.000
_cell.length_b   1.000
_cell.length_c   1.000
_cell.angle_alpha   90.00
_cell.angle_beta   90.00
_cell.angle_gamma   90.00
#
_symmetry.space_group_name_H-M   'P 1'
#
loop_
_entity.id
_entity.type
_entity.pdbx_description
1 polymer ?
#
loop_
_entity_poly.entity_id
_entity_poly.type
_entity_poly.pdbx_seq_one_letter_code
_entity_poly.pdbx_strand_id
1 'polypeptide(L)'
;MFGNAISGITNWQSPDSLSMILSISKGCFNDPDNIVGSLFTTFIANNLDKLISPKDILLGKWDDIYPRIKKCVYDEQGNYKPAVAAILQTRLLNYSMYYFDQRGNKTEPVQDRILEILNSPEMLFSEDILFNIIKTLCVKYPNRTNKWMLNTAIRKRIL
;
A
#
# COMPACT_ATOMS: atom_id res chain seq x y z
N MET A 1 -22.99 -11.66 12.80
CA MET A 1 -22.92 -11.74 14.27
C MET A 1 -21.74 -10.95 14.82
N PHE A 2 -20.49 -11.32 14.46
CA PHE A 2 -19.27 -10.60 14.88
C PHE A 2 -19.28 -9.09 14.57
N GLY A 3 -19.58 -8.68 13.33
CA GLY A 3 -19.61 -7.26 12.94
C GLY A 3 -20.59 -6.40 13.75
N ASN A 4 -21.76 -6.94 14.11
CA ASN A 4 -22.74 -6.24 14.95
C ASN A 4 -22.28 -6.16 16.42
N ALA A 5 -21.50 -7.13 16.88
CA ALA A 5 -21.00 -7.15 18.26
C ALA A 5 -19.89 -6.10 18.48
N ILE A 6 -19.11 -5.78 17.45
CA ILE A 6 -18.00 -4.81 17.52
C ILE A 6 -18.40 -3.40 17.04
N SER A 7 -19.61 -3.21 16.50
CA SER A 7 -20.02 -1.94 15.89
C SER A 7 -20.12 -0.77 16.86
N GLY A 8 -20.27 -1.04 18.16
CA GLY A 8 -20.31 -0.01 19.21
C GLY A 8 -18.94 0.51 19.64
N ILE A 9 -17.84 -0.11 19.18
CA ILE A 9 -16.48 0.29 19.57
C ILE A 9 -16.09 1.54 18.78
N THR A 10 -15.78 2.62 19.49
CA THR A 10 -15.49 3.95 18.90
C THR A 10 -14.09 4.05 18.29
N ASN A 11 -13.09 3.41 18.91
CA ASN A 11 -11.73 3.37 18.40
C ASN A 11 -11.20 1.94 18.41
N TRP A 12 -11.08 1.33 17.23
CA TRP A 12 -10.63 -0.06 17.11
C TRP A 12 -9.12 -0.23 17.30
N GLN A 13 -8.33 0.84 17.24
CA GLN A 13 -6.87 0.79 17.30
C GLN A 13 -6.31 0.77 18.73
N SER A 14 -7.13 1.08 19.75
CA SER A 14 -6.64 1.05 21.13
C SER A 14 -6.34 -0.40 21.57
N PRO A 15 -5.30 -0.62 22.39
CA PRO A 15 -4.98 -1.95 22.91
C PRO A 15 -6.17 -2.65 23.59
N ASP A 16 -6.97 -1.87 24.31
CA ASP A 16 -8.18 -2.37 24.99
C ASP A 16 -9.24 -2.83 23.99
N SER A 17 -9.49 -2.05 22.94
CA SER A 17 -10.44 -2.41 21.89
C SER A 17 -9.97 -3.63 21.11
N LEU A 18 -8.68 -3.72 20.77
CA LEU A 18 -8.13 -4.89 20.08
C LEU A 18 -8.28 -6.16 20.93
N SER A 19 -8.02 -6.07 22.24
CA SER A 19 -8.20 -7.19 23.17
C SER A 19 -9.67 -7.60 23.32
N MET A 20 -10.57 -6.61 23.35
CA MET A 20 -12.02 -6.83 23.39
C MET A 20 -12.54 -7.49 22.11
N ILE A 21 -12.13 -6.97 20.95
CA ILE A 21 -12.45 -7.53 19.63
C ILE A 21 -11.96 -8.98 19.52
N LEU A 22 -10.74 -9.26 19.99
CA LEU A 22 -10.18 -10.60 19.99
C LEU A 22 -11.03 -11.57 20.83
N SER A 23 -11.50 -11.11 21.99
CA SER A 23 -12.35 -11.89 22.90
C SER A 23 -13.74 -12.14 22.33
N ILE A 24 -14.35 -11.13 21.73
CA ILE A 24 -15.64 -11.24 21.01
C ILE A 24 -15.50 -12.23 19.85
N SER A 25 -14.37 -12.18 19.12
CA SER A 25 -14.09 -13.10 18.02
C SER A 25 -14.07 -14.57 18.48
N LYS A 26 -13.42 -14.87 19.61
CA LYS A 26 -13.38 -16.24 20.18
C LYS A 26 -14.79 -16.80 20.37
N GLY A 27 -15.69 -16.01 20.95
CA GLY A 27 -17.07 -16.43 21.19
C GLY A 27 -17.95 -16.46 19.94
N CYS A 28 -17.59 -15.74 18.86
CA CYS A 28 -18.38 -15.70 17.63
C CYS A 28 -18.04 -16.83 16.65
N PHE A 29 -16.78 -17.22 16.57
CA PHE A 29 -16.30 -18.14 15.52
C PHE A 29 -16.00 -19.55 16.03
N ASN A 30 -16.02 -19.79 17.35
CA ASN A 30 -15.75 -21.11 17.98
C ASN A 30 -14.48 -21.80 17.45
N ASP A 31 -13.49 -20.99 17.07
CA ASP A 31 -12.20 -21.44 16.55
C ASP A 31 -11.24 -21.59 17.75
N PRO A 32 -10.71 -22.80 18.03
CA PRO A 32 -9.79 -23.05 19.14
C PRO A 32 -8.58 -22.11 19.14
N ASP A 33 -8.09 -21.75 17.95
CA ASP A 33 -6.90 -20.93 17.75
C ASP A 33 -7.25 -19.45 17.52
N ASN A 34 -8.54 -19.12 17.40
CA ASN A 34 -9.05 -17.78 17.10
C ASN A 34 -8.27 -17.08 15.98
N ILE A 35 -8.03 -17.81 14.89
CA ILE A 35 -7.24 -17.35 13.74
C ILE A 35 -7.90 -16.11 13.15
N VAL A 36 -9.23 -16.14 12.98
CA VAL A 36 -10.00 -15.01 12.44
C VAL A 36 -9.84 -13.76 13.29
N GLY A 37 -9.94 -13.90 14.62
CA GLY A 37 -9.80 -12.78 15.54
C GLY A 37 -8.39 -12.21 15.52
N SER A 38 -7.40 -13.08 15.56
CA SER A 38 -5.98 -12.71 15.56
C SER A 38 -5.58 -12.02 14.25
N LEU A 39 -6.04 -12.52 13.10
CA LEU A 39 -5.82 -11.88 11.81
C LEU A 39 -6.54 -10.53 11.70
N PHE A 40 -7.77 -10.44 12.18
CA PHE A 40 -8.55 -9.20 12.16
C PHE A 40 -7.91 -8.12 13.05
N THR A 41 -7.52 -8.45 14.28
CA THR A 41 -6.86 -7.48 15.16
C THR A 41 -5.48 -7.09 14.65
N THR A 42 -4.73 -8.02 14.05
CA THR A 42 -3.47 -7.71 13.35
C THR A 42 -3.70 -6.76 12.18
N PHE A 43 -4.77 -6.96 11.41
CA PHE A 43 -5.14 -6.09 10.30
C PHE A 43 -5.44 -4.66 10.76
N ILE A 44 -6.21 -4.51 11.83
CA ILE A 44 -6.53 -3.19 12.43
C ILE A 44 -5.30 -2.56 13.09
N ALA A 45 -4.51 -3.32 13.85
CA ALA A 45 -3.32 -2.83 14.54
C ALA A 45 -2.27 -2.28 13.56
N ASN A 46 -2.18 -2.88 12.37
CA ASN A 46 -1.31 -2.41 11.28
C ASN A 46 -1.94 -1.30 10.44
N ASN A 47 -3.13 -0.81 10.79
CA ASN A 47 -3.89 0.21 10.05
C ASN A 47 -4.16 -0.18 8.59
N LEU A 48 -4.29 -1.47 8.32
CA LEU A 48 -4.48 -1.97 6.96
C LEU A 48 -5.90 -1.63 6.43
N ASP A 49 -6.84 -1.32 7.33
CA ASP A 49 -8.17 -0.79 7.01
C ASP A 49 -8.12 0.65 6.46
N LYS A 50 -7.08 1.41 6.81
CA LYS A 50 -6.92 2.83 6.45
C LYS A 50 -5.96 3.06 5.28
N LEU A 51 -5.57 2.01 4.57
CA LEU A 51 -4.65 2.14 3.46
C LEU A 51 -5.27 2.94 2.32
N ILE A 52 -4.49 3.89 1.80
CA ILE A 52 -4.82 4.64 0.59
C ILE A 52 -5.17 3.69 -0.59
N SER A 53 -6.19 4.07 -1.37
CA SER A 53 -6.62 3.31 -2.56
C SER A 53 -5.54 3.33 -3.64
N PRO A 54 -5.26 2.21 -4.35
CA PRO A 54 -4.25 2.20 -5.41
C PRO A 54 -4.56 3.14 -6.57
N LYS A 55 -5.85 3.42 -6.82
CA LYS A 55 -6.27 4.43 -7.80
C LYS A 55 -5.82 5.82 -7.38
N ASP A 56 -6.01 6.16 -6.11
CA ASP A 56 -5.57 7.44 -5.54
C ASP A 56 -4.05 7.53 -5.57
N ILE A 57 -3.34 6.45 -5.20
CA ILE A 57 -1.87 6.40 -5.27
C ILE A 57 -1.42 6.76 -6.69
N LEU A 58 -2.03 6.18 -7.73
CA LEU A 58 -1.58 6.42 -9.10
C LEU A 58 -1.98 7.80 -9.63
N LEU A 59 -3.27 8.15 -9.52
CA LEU A 59 -3.87 9.26 -10.26
C LEU A 59 -4.13 10.53 -9.43
N GLY A 60 -3.95 10.49 -8.11
CA GLY A 60 -4.16 11.65 -7.24
C GLY A 60 -3.08 12.73 -7.40
N LYS A 61 -3.29 13.91 -6.83
CA LYS A 61 -2.26 14.96 -6.81
C LYS A 61 -1.18 14.63 -5.79
N TRP A 62 0.10 14.76 -6.15
CA TRP A 62 1.18 14.37 -5.26
C TRP A 62 1.13 15.04 -3.89
N ASP A 63 0.81 16.32 -3.84
CA ASP A 63 0.70 17.08 -2.58
C ASP A 63 -0.33 16.49 -1.61
N ASP A 64 -1.39 15.88 -2.13
CA ASP A 64 -2.44 15.23 -1.33
C ASP A 64 -2.09 13.77 -1.02
N ILE A 65 -1.42 13.08 -1.95
CA ILE A 65 -1.15 11.65 -1.89
C ILE A 65 0.09 11.33 -1.06
N TYR A 66 1.15 12.14 -1.19
CA TYR A 66 2.39 12.02 -0.43
C TYR A 66 2.16 11.87 1.09
N PRO A 67 1.46 12.80 1.77
CA PRO A 67 1.24 12.68 3.22
C PRO A 67 0.39 11.46 3.58
N ARG A 68 -0.52 11.04 2.70
CA ARG A 68 -1.36 9.84 2.90
C ARG A 68 -0.55 8.55 2.80
N ILE A 69 0.36 8.44 1.83
CA ILE A 69 1.28 7.29 1.73
C ILE A 69 2.21 7.28 2.94
N LYS A 70 2.80 8.44 3.28
CA LYS A 70 3.68 8.59 4.46
C LYS A 70 2.99 8.09 5.73
N LYS A 71 1.76 8.52 5.99
CA LYS A 71 0.97 8.10 7.16
C LYS A 71 0.69 6.58 7.20
N CYS A 72 0.73 5.89 6.06
CA CYS A 72 0.59 4.44 6.02
C CYS A 72 1.90 3.73 6.36
N VAL A 73 3.02 4.21 5.81
CA VAL A 73 4.33 3.54 5.90
C VAL A 73 5.16 3.98 7.10
N TYR A 74 4.76 5.01 7.83
CA TYR A 74 5.35 5.43 9.09
C TYR A 74 4.32 5.34 10.22
N ASP A 75 4.76 4.95 11.42
CA ASP A 75 3.95 5.09 12.64
C ASP A 75 3.99 6.53 13.19
N GLU A 76 3.24 6.76 14.27
CA GLU A 76 3.18 8.06 14.96
C GLU A 76 4.52 8.45 15.61
N GLN A 77 5.43 7.49 15.81
CA GLN A 77 6.77 7.69 16.35
C GLN A 77 7.83 7.90 15.25
N GLY A 78 7.45 7.82 13.97
CA GLY A 78 8.34 7.95 12.83
C GLY A 78 9.08 6.66 12.44
N ASN A 79 8.71 5.49 12.99
CA ASN A 79 9.29 4.22 12.57
C ASN A 79 8.67 3.75 11.25
N TYR A 80 9.55 3.33 10.34
CA TYR A 80 9.16 2.80 9.03
C TYR A 80 8.56 1.39 9.15
N LYS A 81 7.45 1.15 8.45
CA LYS A 81 6.71 -0.13 8.39
C LYS A 81 6.94 -0.81 7.04
N PRO A 82 8.03 -1.60 6.88
CA PRO A 82 8.38 -2.21 5.59
C PRO A 82 7.29 -3.15 5.06
N ALA A 83 6.59 -3.88 5.94
CA ALA A 83 5.48 -4.75 5.54
C ALA A 83 4.32 -3.97 4.91
N VAL A 84 3.98 -2.79 5.44
CA VAL A 84 2.93 -1.93 4.87
C VAL A 84 3.37 -1.36 3.52
N ALA A 85 4.65 -0.97 3.39
CA ALA A 85 5.20 -0.51 2.13
C ALA A 85 5.16 -1.60 1.04
N ALA A 86 5.48 -2.86 1.37
CA ALA A 86 5.38 -3.99 0.44
C ALA A 86 3.93 -4.26 -0.02
N ILE A 87 2.95 -4.08 0.88
CA ILE A 87 1.52 -4.16 0.53
C ILE A 87 1.15 -3.03 -0.44
N LEU A 88 1.53 -1.79 -0.14
CA LEU A 88 1.26 -0.64 -1.01
C LEU A 88 1.95 -0.77 -2.37
N GLN A 89 3.17 -1.32 -2.42
CA GLN A 89 3.87 -1.65 -3.65
C GLN A 89 3.05 -2.62 -4.50
N THR A 90 2.62 -3.73 -3.93
CA THR A 90 1.84 -4.75 -4.65
C THR A 90 0.56 -4.13 -5.22
N ARG A 91 -0.12 -3.30 -4.42
CA ARG A 91 -1.34 -2.59 -4.86
C ARG A 91 -1.06 -1.59 -5.98
N LEU A 92 -0.01 -0.79 -5.86
CA LEU A 92 0.40 0.18 -6.90
C LEU A 92 0.81 -0.53 -8.19
N LEU A 93 1.61 -1.58 -8.10
CA LEU A 93 2.05 -2.36 -9.25
C LEU A 93 0.86 -2.96 -10.00
N ASN A 94 -0.02 -3.67 -9.28
CA ASN A 94 -1.20 -4.30 -9.89
C ASN A 94 -2.13 -3.28 -10.54
N TYR A 95 -2.35 -2.13 -9.90
CA TYR A 95 -3.18 -1.09 -10.48
C TYR A 95 -2.51 -0.39 -11.66
N SER A 96 -1.19 -0.24 -11.65
CA SER A 96 -0.43 0.29 -12.80
C SER A 96 -0.52 -0.65 -14.00
N MET A 97 -0.44 -1.97 -13.79
CA MET A 97 -0.69 -2.96 -14.83
C MET A 97 -2.11 -2.86 -15.37
N TYR A 98 -3.11 -2.88 -14.48
CA TYR A 98 -4.51 -2.73 -14.84
C TYR A 98 -4.74 -1.44 -15.65
N TYR A 99 -4.12 -0.33 -15.24
CA TYR A 99 -4.20 0.96 -15.93
C TYR A 99 -3.59 0.89 -17.35
N PHE A 100 -2.44 0.24 -17.53
CA PHE A 100 -1.83 0.05 -18.85
C PHE A 100 -2.62 -0.90 -19.77
N ASP A 101 -3.32 -1.88 -19.21
CA ASP A 101 -4.17 -2.81 -19.97
C ASP A 101 -5.43 -2.13 -20.54
N GLN A 102 -5.85 -0.99 -19.97
CA GLN A 102 -6.99 -0.24 -20.50
C GLN A 102 -6.62 0.50 -21.79
N ARG A 103 -7.52 0.44 -22.79
CA ARG A 103 -7.34 1.14 -24.07
C ARG A 103 -7.39 2.66 -23.87
N GLY A 104 -6.53 3.38 -24.59
CA GLY A 104 -6.49 4.85 -24.59
C GLY A 104 -5.73 5.48 -23.42
N ASN A 105 -5.33 4.69 -22.41
CA ASN A 105 -4.55 5.22 -21.30
C ASN A 105 -3.13 5.62 -21.73
N LYS A 106 -2.68 6.71 -21.12
CA LYS A 106 -1.39 7.37 -21.31
C LYS A 106 -0.30 6.66 -20.49
N THR A 107 0.96 6.77 -20.89
CA THR A 107 2.07 6.18 -20.08
C THR A 107 2.45 7.10 -18.93
N GLU A 108 2.34 8.40 -19.17
CA GLU A 108 2.84 9.50 -18.34
C GLU A 108 2.37 9.40 -16.88
N PRO A 109 1.09 9.11 -16.55
CA PRO A 109 0.66 9.05 -15.15
C PRO A 109 1.39 8.01 -14.31
N VAL A 110 1.77 6.87 -14.90
CA VAL A 110 2.54 5.84 -14.19
C VAL A 110 4.00 6.25 -14.05
N GLN A 111 4.56 6.81 -15.12
CA GLN A 111 5.95 7.28 -15.12
C GLN A 111 6.17 8.41 -14.12
N ASP A 112 5.30 9.43 -14.17
CA ASP A 112 5.37 10.61 -13.32
C ASP A 112 5.22 10.21 -11.85
N ARG A 113 4.28 9.31 -11.54
CA ARG A 113 4.13 8.77 -10.18
C ARG A 113 5.40 8.10 -9.67
N ILE A 114 6.03 7.25 -10.49
CA ILE A 114 7.29 6.57 -10.11
C ILE A 114 8.39 7.61 -9.86
N LEU A 115 8.47 8.66 -10.68
CA LEU A 115 9.44 9.74 -10.51
C LEU A 115 9.16 10.56 -9.24
N GLU A 116 7.91 10.88 -8.95
CA GLU A 116 7.52 11.57 -7.70
C GLU A 116 7.90 10.75 -6.47
N ILE A 117 7.67 9.44 -6.51
CA ILE A 117 8.07 8.52 -5.44
C ILE A 117 9.60 8.41 -5.33
N LEU A 118 10.33 8.37 -6.44
CA LEU A 118 11.80 8.31 -6.42
C LEU A 118 12.43 9.59 -5.87
N ASN A 119 11.79 10.73 -6.13
CA ASN A 119 12.24 12.06 -5.70
C ASN A 119 11.60 12.51 -4.38
N SER A 120 10.89 11.62 -3.68
CA SER A 120 10.23 11.97 -2.42
C SER A 120 11.28 12.32 -1.36
N PRO A 121 11.01 13.33 -0.49
CA PRO A 121 12.00 13.77 0.50
C PRO A 121 12.27 12.70 1.57
N GLU A 122 11.33 11.80 1.79
CA GLU A 122 11.48 10.65 2.68
C GLU A 122 11.31 9.34 1.90
N MET A 123 11.88 8.26 2.43
CA MET A 123 11.77 6.94 1.82
C MET A 123 10.37 6.35 2.02
N LEU A 124 9.51 6.46 1.00
CA LEU A 124 8.19 5.82 1.02
C LEU A 124 8.28 4.32 0.72
N PHE A 125 9.12 3.97 -0.23
CA PHE A 125 9.41 2.61 -0.65
C PHE A 125 10.92 2.43 -0.68
N SER A 126 11.40 1.28 -0.22
CA SER A 126 12.82 0.94 -0.28
C SER A 126 13.27 0.72 -1.73
N GLU A 127 14.59 0.75 -1.95
CA GLU A 127 15.15 0.67 -3.31
C GLU A 127 14.81 -0.66 -4.01
N ASP A 128 14.78 -1.77 -3.28
CA ASP A 128 14.39 -3.09 -3.78
C ASP A 128 12.92 -3.14 -4.21
N ILE A 129 12.04 -2.50 -3.44
CA ILE A 129 10.61 -2.37 -3.75
C ILE A 129 10.42 -1.57 -5.04
N LEU A 130 11.12 -0.44 -5.17
CA LEU A 130 11.05 0.41 -6.36
C LEU A 130 11.63 -0.29 -7.58
N PHE A 131 12.77 -0.97 -7.43
CA PHE A 131 13.35 -1.79 -8.48
C PHE A 131 12.37 -2.85 -8.97
N ASN A 132 11.70 -3.55 -8.07
CA ASN A 132 10.74 -4.58 -8.43
C ASN A 132 9.55 -4.02 -9.24
N ILE A 133 8.96 -2.88 -8.82
CA ILE A 133 7.90 -2.21 -9.59
C ILE A 133 8.39 -1.88 -10.99
N ILE A 134 9.51 -1.17 -11.09
CA ILE A 134 10.03 -0.65 -12.36
C ILE A 134 10.40 -1.81 -13.29
N LYS A 135 11.17 -2.79 -12.81
CA LYS A 135 11.58 -3.97 -13.57
C LYS A 135 10.36 -4.72 -14.10
N THR A 136 9.37 -4.96 -13.24
CA THR A 136 8.18 -5.72 -13.63
C THR A 136 7.38 -4.99 -14.71
N LEU A 137 7.18 -3.67 -14.58
CA LEU A 137 6.49 -2.88 -15.60
C LEU A 137 7.26 -2.83 -16.92
N CYS A 138 8.59 -2.68 -16.86
CA CYS A 138 9.43 -2.67 -18.06
C CYS A 138 9.42 -3.99 -18.83
N VAL A 139 9.41 -5.11 -18.12
CA VAL A 139 9.37 -6.45 -18.74
C VAL A 139 7.99 -6.74 -19.34
N LYS A 140 6.89 -6.40 -18.64
CA LYS A 140 5.54 -6.68 -19.12
C LYS A 140 5.04 -5.70 -20.19
N TYR A 141 5.48 -4.43 -20.14
CA TYR A 141 4.98 -3.36 -21.01
C TYR A 141 6.10 -2.62 -21.76
N PRO A 142 7.00 -3.33 -22.48
CA PRO A 142 8.19 -2.73 -23.09
C PRO A 142 7.88 -1.58 -24.06
N ASN A 143 6.78 -1.67 -24.79
CA ASN A 143 6.35 -0.62 -25.72
C ASN A 143 5.88 0.66 -25.02
N ARG A 144 5.38 0.54 -23.78
CA ARG A 144 4.94 1.68 -22.97
C ARG A 144 6.11 2.30 -22.21
N THR A 145 7.06 1.49 -21.76
CA THR A 145 8.18 1.90 -20.88
C THR A 145 9.49 2.12 -21.62
N ASN A 146 9.53 2.04 -22.95
CA ASN A 146 10.74 2.23 -23.75
C ASN A 146 11.48 3.55 -23.42
N LYS A 147 10.75 4.63 -23.18
CA LYS A 147 11.30 5.94 -22.81
C LYS A 147 11.81 5.99 -21.36
N TRP A 148 11.44 5.05 -20.50
CA TRP A 148 11.89 5.03 -19.11
C TRP A 148 13.39 4.75 -19.00
N MET A 149 13.93 3.95 -19.92
CA MET A 149 15.37 3.70 -20.02
C MET A 149 16.19 4.94 -20.39
N LEU A 150 15.54 5.97 -20.95
CA LEU A 150 16.16 7.27 -21.24
C LEU A 150 16.18 8.18 -20.02
N ASN A 151 15.32 7.93 -19.02
CA ASN A 151 15.29 8.71 -17.79
C ASN A 151 16.38 8.23 -16.84
N THR A 152 17.35 9.10 -16.52
CA THR A 152 18.51 8.76 -15.71
C THR A 152 18.17 8.30 -14.29
N ALA A 153 17.10 8.84 -13.70
CA ALA A 153 16.67 8.47 -12.35
C ALA A 153 16.11 7.04 -12.31
N ILE A 154 15.30 6.68 -13.31
CA ILE A 154 14.75 5.33 -13.45
C ILE A 154 15.86 4.34 -13.84
N ARG A 155 16.71 4.72 -14.81
CA ARG A 155 17.79 3.85 -15.32
C ARG A 155 18.73 3.38 -14.22
N LYS A 156 19.13 4.27 -13.30
CA LYS A 156 20.01 3.96 -12.14
C LYS A 156 19.43 2.91 -11.18
N ARG A 157 18.12 2.69 -11.22
CA ARG A 157 17.46 1.69 -10.37
C ARG A 157 17.35 0.34 -11.06
N ILE A 158 17.37 0.31 -12.40
CA ILE A 158 17.23 -0.92 -13.20
C ILE A 158 18.57 -1.59 -13.49
N LEU A 159 19.61 -0.78 -13.74
CA LEU A 159 20.98 -1.19 -14.10
C LEU A 159 21.94 -0.96 -12.93
#